data_AF-A0A0J9SJI0-F1
#
_entry.id   AF-A0A0J9SJI0-F1
#
_cell.length_a   1.000
_cell.length_b   1.000
_cell.length_c   1.000
_cell.angle_alpha   90.00
_cell.angle_beta   90.00
_cell.angle_gamma   90.00
#
_symmetry.space_group_name_H-M   'P 1'
#
loop_
_entity.id
_entity.type
_entity.pdbx_description
1 polymer ?
#
loop_
_entity_poly.entity_id
_entity_poly.type
_entity_poly.pdbx_seq_one_letter_code
_entity_poly.pdbx_strand_id
1 'polypeptide(L)'
;YSFLENVLGMFEEYNADITDEKNGRYGPCSIFTYSAGENRRKYKHFCMKLIRNIWLMSEQAEEDMEKTVRPNRDMTKNERCTNLNKWIYYYLKKVRVPENIIKHIF
;
A
#
# COMPACT_ATOMS: atom_id res chain seq x y z
N TYR A 1 -8.79 22.86 3.64
CA TYR A 1 -8.55 21.41 3.71
C TYR A 1 -7.86 21.12 5.03
N SER A 2 -8.48 20.33 5.89
CA SER A 2 -7.95 20.06 7.23
C SER A 2 -6.96 18.89 7.20
N PHE A 3 -6.05 18.84 8.18
CA PHE A 3 -5.12 17.71 8.35
C PHE A 3 -5.83 16.34 8.32
N LEU A 4 -7.04 16.26 8.90
CA LEU A 4 -7.84 15.04 8.95
C LEU A 4 -8.27 14.57 7.54
N GLU A 5 -8.72 15.50 6.69
CA GLU A 5 -9.15 15.18 5.32
C GLU A 5 -7.98 14.60 4.51
N ASN A 6 -6.77 15.15 4.68
CA ASN A 6 -5.57 14.64 4.01
C ASN A 6 -5.25 13.21 4.44
N VAL A 7 -5.26 12.94 5.76
CA VAL A 7 -5.00 11.60 6.29
C VAL A 7 -6.07 10.60 5.82
N LEU A 8 -7.34 11.00 5.80
CA LEU A 8 -8.43 10.15 5.30
C LEU A 8 -8.23 9.81 3.82
N GLY A 9 -7.95 10.81 2.97
CA GLY A 9 -7.69 10.60 1.55
C GLY A 9 -6.50 9.66 1.30
N MET A 10 -5.44 9.72 2.13
CA MET A 10 -4.35 8.73 2.08
C MET A 10 -4.83 7.31 2.38
N PHE A 11 -5.63 7.14 3.42
CA PHE A 11 -6.11 5.82 3.81
C PHE A 11 -7.06 5.25 2.76
N GLU A 12 -7.91 6.08 2.15
CA GLU A 12 -8.73 5.69 1.01
C GLU A 12 -7.86 5.24 -0.16
N GLU A 13 -6.84 6.02 -0.52
CA GLU A 13 -5.91 5.63 -1.57
C GLU A 13 -5.21 4.31 -1.25
N TYR A 14 -4.66 4.17 -0.04
CA TYR A 14 -3.99 2.95 0.42
C TYR A 14 -4.89 1.72 0.40
N ASN A 15 -6.20 1.90 0.60
CA ASN A 15 -7.19 0.84 0.56
C ASN A 15 -7.77 0.58 -0.83
N ALA A 16 -7.54 1.46 -1.81
CA ALA A 16 -8.04 1.27 -3.17
C ALA A 16 -7.61 -0.08 -3.75
N ASP A 17 -8.46 -0.66 -4.58
CA ASP A 17 -8.21 -1.98 -5.16
C ASP A 17 -7.12 -1.95 -6.25
N ILE A 18 -6.53 -3.12 -6.51
CA ILE A 18 -5.51 -3.29 -7.53
C ILE A 18 -6.22 -3.74 -8.81
N THR A 19 -6.25 -2.85 -9.80
CA THR A 19 -6.91 -3.11 -11.09
C THR A 19 -5.99 -3.78 -12.11
N ASP A 20 -4.67 -3.65 -11.95
CA ASP A 20 -3.65 -4.26 -12.82
C ASP A 20 -2.80 -5.28 -12.04
N GLU A 21 -3.34 -6.48 -11.82
CA GLU A 21 -2.60 -7.53 -11.10
C GLU A 21 -1.41 -8.11 -11.89
N LYS A 22 -1.32 -7.83 -13.20
CA LYS A 22 -0.28 -8.38 -14.09
C LYS A 22 0.98 -7.52 -14.15
N ASN A 23 0.99 -6.41 -13.45
CA ASN A 23 2.16 -5.54 -13.37
C ASN A 23 3.36 -6.27 -12.78
N GLY A 24 4.50 -6.26 -13.50
CA GLY A 24 5.74 -6.91 -13.07
C GLY A 24 6.26 -6.40 -11.71
N ARG A 25 5.85 -5.19 -11.29
CA ARG A 25 6.13 -4.62 -9.96
C ARG A 25 5.65 -5.51 -8.82
N TYR A 26 4.63 -6.35 -9.04
CA TYR A 26 4.10 -7.27 -8.03
C TYR A 26 4.77 -8.66 -8.03
N GLY A 27 5.88 -8.83 -8.75
CA GLY A 27 6.70 -10.05 -8.74
C GLY A 27 6.95 -10.63 -7.34
N PRO A 28 7.32 -9.83 -6.32
CA PRO A 28 7.49 -10.31 -4.94
C PRO A 28 6.23 -10.96 -4.34
N CYS A 29 5.03 -10.54 -4.77
CA CYS A 29 3.77 -11.08 -4.28
C CYS A 29 3.34 -12.39 -4.97
N SER A 30 4.08 -12.84 -6.00
CA SER A 30 3.80 -14.09 -6.72
C SER A 30 3.98 -15.34 -5.86
N ILE A 31 4.69 -15.27 -4.74
CA ILE A 31 4.80 -16.38 -3.77
C ILE A 31 3.42 -16.87 -3.28
N PHE A 32 2.39 -16.03 -3.39
CA PHE A 32 1.03 -16.33 -2.99
C PHE A 32 0.13 -16.88 -4.12
N THR A 33 0.62 -17.07 -5.36
CA THR A 33 -0.24 -17.49 -6.51
C THR A 33 -0.47 -19.00 -6.63
N TYR A 34 0.36 -19.84 -6.02
CA TYR A 34 0.45 -21.27 -6.38
C TYR A 34 -0.49 -22.24 -5.62
N SER A 35 -1.42 -21.77 -4.77
CA SER A 35 -2.35 -22.70 -4.10
C SER A 35 -3.68 -22.07 -3.72
N ALA A 36 -4.78 -22.79 -3.99
CA ALA A 36 -6.14 -22.40 -3.65
C ALA A 36 -6.35 -22.33 -2.13
N GLY A 37 -6.58 -21.12 -1.63
CA GLY A 37 -6.95 -20.86 -0.24
C GLY A 37 -7.30 -19.39 -0.05
N GLU A 38 -8.47 -19.11 0.51
CA GLU A 38 -9.00 -17.76 0.73
C GLU A 38 -7.99 -16.83 1.44
N ASN A 39 -7.24 -17.39 2.38
CA ASN A 39 -6.19 -16.68 3.12
C ASN A 39 -5.01 -16.25 2.23
N ARG A 40 -4.54 -17.08 1.29
CA ARG A 40 -3.43 -16.68 0.40
C ARG A 40 -3.83 -15.61 -0.60
N ARG A 41 -5.08 -15.62 -1.10
CA ARG A 41 -5.59 -14.52 -1.94
C ARG A 41 -5.60 -13.20 -1.18
N LYS A 42 -6.06 -13.23 0.08
CA LYS A 42 -6.03 -12.08 0.99
C LYS A 42 -4.61 -11.57 1.21
N TYR A 43 -3.63 -12.45 1.39
CA TYR A 43 -2.22 -12.09 1.57
C TYR A 43 -1.57 -11.57 0.29
N LYS A 44 -1.91 -12.14 -0.87
CA LYS A 44 -1.51 -11.60 -2.18
C LYS A 44 -2.00 -10.16 -2.33
N HIS A 45 -3.28 -9.92 -2.08
CA HIS A 45 -3.87 -8.57 -2.16
C HIS A 45 -3.24 -7.60 -1.16
N PHE A 46 -2.97 -8.03 0.07
CA PHE A 46 -2.22 -7.24 1.03
C PHE A 46 -0.83 -6.87 0.50
N CYS A 47 -0.05 -7.85 0.04
CA CYS A 47 1.28 -7.64 -0.51
C CYS A 47 1.25 -6.65 -1.67
N MET A 48 0.30 -6.79 -2.60
CA MET A 48 0.19 -5.90 -3.75
C MET A 48 -0.17 -4.48 -3.36
N LYS A 49 -1.12 -4.29 -2.41
CA LYS A 49 -1.45 -2.96 -1.87
C LYS A 49 -0.23 -2.34 -1.17
N LEU A 50 0.52 -3.15 -0.41
CA LEU A 50 1.73 -2.69 0.27
C LEU A 50 2.83 -2.23 -0.71
N ILE A 51 3.15 -3.05 -1.71
CA ILE A 51 4.13 -2.70 -2.75
C ILE A 51 3.69 -1.43 -3.50
N ARG A 52 2.41 -1.33 -3.90
CA ARG A 52 1.89 -0.12 -4.55
C ARG A 52 2.05 1.11 -3.65
N ASN A 53 1.70 0.99 -2.37
CA ASN A 53 1.75 2.13 -1.44
C ASN A 53 3.19 2.56 -1.16
N ILE A 54 4.15 1.62 -1.00
CA ILE A 54 5.58 1.92 -0.89
C ILE A 54 6.08 2.61 -2.16
N TRP A 55 5.69 2.09 -3.32
CA TRP A 55 6.12 2.60 -4.61
C TRP A 55 5.60 4.01 -4.90
N LEU A 56 4.33 4.29 -4.59
CA LEU A 56 3.77 5.63 -4.70
C LEU A 56 4.53 6.66 -3.85
N MET A 57 5.15 6.21 -2.75
CA MET A 57 6.01 7.06 -1.91
C MET A 57 7.41 7.25 -2.49
N SER A 58 7.91 6.31 -3.30
CA SER A 58 9.21 6.42 -3.97
C SER A 58 9.15 7.19 -5.30
N GLU A 59 8.12 6.99 -6.14
CA GLU A 59 7.95 7.71 -7.42
C GLU A 59 7.61 9.19 -7.22
N GLN A 60 6.94 9.55 -6.11
CA GLN A 60 6.71 10.95 -5.73
C GLN A 60 7.99 11.73 -5.38
N ALA A 61 9.16 11.11 -5.51
CA ALA A 61 10.44 11.75 -5.31
C ALA A 61 10.97 12.52 -6.54
N GLU A 62 10.53 12.27 -7.79
CA GLU A 62 11.29 12.82 -8.94
C GLU A 62 10.49 13.56 -10.04
N GLU A 63 9.27 13.18 -10.48
CA GLU A 63 8.68 13.89 -11.66
C GLU A 63 7.15 14.16 -11.65
N ASP A 64 6.36 13.49 -10.80
CA ASP A 64 4.89 13.49 -10.95
C ASP A 64 4.11 14.49 -10.08
N MET A 65 4.80 15.43 -9.42
CA MET A 65 4.10 16.40 -8.56
C MET A 65 3.08 17.25 -9.33
N GLU A 66 3.23 17.43 -10.66
CA GLU A 66 2.40 18.34 -11.43
C GLU A 66 1.04 17.74 -11.88
N LYS A 67 0.93 16.41 -12.05
CA LYS A 67 -0.22 15.80 -12.77
C LYS A 67 -1.30 15.15 -11.92
N THR A 68 -1.05 14.82 -10.65
CA THR A 68 -2.10 14.22 -9.82
C THR A 68 -2.62 15.23 -8.79
N VAL A 69 -3.88 15.65 -8.94
CA VAL A 69 -4.67 16.31 -7.89
C VAL A 69 -4.82 15.30 -6.76
N ARG A 70 -3.82 15.22 -5.89
CA ARG A 70 -3.88 14.39 -4.69
C ARG A 70 -3.94 15.29 -3.47
N PRO A 71 -4.75 14.94 -2.46
CA PRO A 71 -4.87 15.72 -1.22
C PRO A 71 -3.54 15.84 -0.44
N ASN A 72 -2.49 15.11 -0.83
CA ASN A 72 -1.30 14.94 -0.01
C ASN A 72 -0.06 15.69 -0.52
N ARG A 73 -0.24 16.63 -1.46
CA ARG A 73 0.86 17.49 -1.96
C ARG A 73 1.60 18.19 -0.82
N ASP A 74 0.86 18.63 0.20
CA ASP A 74 1.40 19.44 1.29
C ASP A 74 2.10 18.63 2.40
N MET A 75 2.04 17.29 2.35
CA MET A 75 2.75 16.45 3.33
C MET A 75 4.20 16.20 2.93
N THR A 76 5.09 16.31 3.93
CA THR A 76 6.48 15.90 3.84
C THR A 76 6.61 14.39 3.64
N LYS A 77 7.75 13.94 3.09
CA LYS A 77 8.08 12.51 2.99
C LYS A 77 7.95 11.78 4.33
N ASN A 78 8.37 12.40 5.43
CA ASN A 78 8.28 11.82 6.77
C ASN A 78 6.84 11.62 7.24
N GLU A 79 5.94 12.59 7.00
CA GLU A 79 4.52 12.46 7.34
C GLU A 79 3.87 11.34 6.53
N ARG A 80 4.21 11.25 5.24
CA ARG A 80 3.69 10.19 4.39
C ARG A 80 4.15 8.80 4.84
N CYS A 81 5.43 8.63 5.15
CA CYS A 81 5.99 7.40 5.74
C CYS A 81 5.32 7.07 7.08
N THR A 82 5.09 8.08 7.93
CA THR A 82 4.41 7.90 9.22
C THR A 82 2.98 7.39 9.03
N ASN A 83 2.25 7.95 8.06
CA ASN A 83 0.89 7.53 7.75
C ASN A 83 0.85 6.14 7.08
N LEU A 84 1.84 5.80 6.25
CA LEU A 84 1.99 4.44 5.72
C LEU A 84 2.20 3.42 6.84
N ASN A 85 3.10 3.70 7.79
CA ASN A 85 3.34 2.82 8.94
C ASN A 85 2.08 2.63 9.79
N LYS A 86 1.32 3.70 10.03
CA LYS A 86 0.00 3.62 10.70
C LYS A 86 -0.96 2.73 9.91
N TRP A 87 -1.06 2.92 8.60
CA TRP A 87 -1.92 2.10 7.75
C TRP A 87 -1.52 0.62 7.80
N ILE A 88 -0.23 0.30 7.69
CA ILE A 88 0.29 -1.08 7.80
C ILE A 88 -0.17 -1.69 9.13
N TYR A 89 0.03 -0.99 10.24
CA TYR A 89 -0.39 -1.45 11.56
C TYR A 89 -1.89 -1.75 11.64
N TYR A 90 -2.75 -0.81 11.20
CA TYR A 90 -4.20 -0.99 11.21
C TYR A 90 -4.66 -2.10 10.27
N TYR A 91 -4.05 -2.19 9.08
CA TYR A 91 -4.40 -3.19 8.09
C TYR A 91 -4.03 -4.60 8.58
N LEU A 92 -2.83 -4.77 9.15
CA LEU A 92 -2.39 -6.03 9.74
C LEU A 92 -3.33 -6.49 10.87
N LYS A 93 -3.79 -5.56 11.73
CA LYS A 93 -4.80 -5.87 12.76
C LYS A 93 -6.14 -6.31 12.18
N LYS A 94 -6.61 -5.65 11.11
CA LYS A 94 -7.88 -5.98 10.44
C LYS A 94 -7.82 -7.31 9.71
N VAL A 95 -6.75 -7.54 8.96
CA VAL A 95 -6.57 -8.71 8.09
C VAL A 95 -6.04 -9.91 8.87
N ARG A 96 -5.45 -9.71 10.05
CA ARG A 96 -4.81 -10.75 10.88
C ARG A 96 -3.80 -11.56 10.05
N VAL A 97 -2.92 -10.85 9.36
CA VAL A 97 -1.84 -11.47 8.59
C VAL A 97 -0.83 -12.08 9.57
N PRO A 98 -0.54 -13.38 9.51
CA PRO A 98 0.42 -13.98 10.41
C PRO A 98 1.85 -13.52 10.07
N GLU A 99 2.71 -13.42 11.08
CA GLU A 99 4.08 -12.88 10.94
C GLU A 99 4.91 -13.60 9.88
N ASN A 100 4.73 -14.91 9.72
CA ASN A 100 5.44 -15.68 8.70
C ASN A 100 5.14 -15.16 7.28
N ILE A 101 3.94 -14.67 7.03
CA ILE A 101 3.57 -14.05 5.75
C ILE A 101 4.29 -12.70 5.56
N ILE A 102 4.41 -11.90 6.62
CA ILE A 102 5.13 -10.62 6.58
C ILE A 102 6.61 -10.85 6.23
N LYS A 103 7.25 -11.86 6.84
CA LYS A 103 8.64 -12.27 6.56
C LYS A 103 8.86 -12.81 5.15
N HIS A 104 7.81 -13.14 4.41
CA HIS A 104 7.93 -13.51 3.00
C HIS A 104 7.85 -12.31 2.06
N ILE A 105 7.43 -11.14 2.57
CA ILE A 105 7.31 -9.89 1.80
C ILE A 105 8.57 -9.03 1.97
N PHE A 106 9.20 -9.07 3.15
CA PHE A 106 10.44 -8.34 3.52
C PHE A 106 11.50 -9.32 4.03
#